data_AF-A0A963JQ28-F1
#
_entry.id   AF-A0A963JQ28-F1
#
_cell.length_a   1.000
_cell.length_b   1.000
_cell.length_c   1.000
_cell.angle_alpha   90.00
_cell.angle_beta   90.00
_cell.angle_gamma   90.00
#
_symmetry.space_group_name_H-M   'P 1'
#
loop_
_entity.id
_entity.type
_entity.pdbx_description
1 polymer ?
#
loop_
_entity_poly.entity_id
_entity_poly.type
_entity_poly.pdbx_seq_one_letter_code
_entity_poly.pdbx_strand_id
1 'polypeptide(L)'
;MGVGLGDYDTGAVLQMSKSALIQISSHSYLTQIWNKLWSESRPNSRDTCGVDYESLNSFKTNSVSNIQSISKELRNGTYRLSPLRPFFLIKPNGKYRIICVPTTRDRIVQGALLLFLSNKYTDRFSNEISYGFLRNRGVKKALLSAQNKRKTKQWVFKTDIKAFFDNINRETLKARIKRTIKERSLHDLLSQAIDCEIQESRNTVKKFRSFDIKHGLGVRQGMPLSPFFSNVILEEFDKAVAKTGYSAIRYADDLIFFAENKAICHEIERFCIRQLKKEELEIPLTNEPNSKSIIYSPNEHAEFLGVSICKDDKGYLVKLLPDQLKSIKKTFTDMGNIKELNSRRIQLGTLGSYLRARKAGFIQAYAICSNIDSLENSLNDIEQIVLRRVYSNDLKINLSELTKEAYTFLGLR
;
A
#
# COMPACT_ATOMS: atom_id res chain seq x y z
N MET A 1 -9.63 -29.28 42.35
CA MET A 1 -8.76 -30.39 41.87
C MET A 1 -7.76 -29.73 40.92
N GLY A 2 -6.55 -29.34 41.35
CA GLY A 2 -5.36 -30.21 41.45
C GLY A 2 -5.07 -30.80 40.07
N VAL A 3 -3.98 -30.54 39.34
CA VAL A 3 -2.52 -30.69 39.59
C VAL A 3 -1.85 -29.94 38.38
N GLY A 4 -0.82 -29.10 38.41
CA GLY A 4 0.54 -29.19 38.96
C GLY A 4 1.60 -29.00 37.84
N LEU A 5 2.73 -28.37 38.21
CA LEU A 5 4.08 -28.43 37.60
C LEU A 5 4.34 -27.55 36.36
N GLY A 6 5.40 -26.74 36.28
CA GLY A 6 6.56 -26.58 37.16
C GLY A 6 7.47 -25.44 36.67
N ASP A 7 8.38 -25.05 37.55
CA ASP A 7 9.39 -24.02 37.37
C ASP A 7 10.18 -24.14 36.06
N TYR A 8 10.37 -23.00 35.39
CA TYR A 8 11.48 -22.79 34.46
C TYR A 8 12.21 -21.51 34.84
N ASP A 9 13.19 -21.72 35.71
CA ASP A 9 14.57 -21.28 35.58
C ASP A 9 14.82 -19.80 35.22
N THR A 10 15.31 -19.11 36.23
CA THR A 10 15.93 -17.79 36.27
C THR A 10 17.20 -17.70 35.40
N GLY A 11 17.07 -17.92 34.09
CA GLY A 11 18.08 -17.64 33.07
C GLY A 11 18.02 -16.21 32.53
N ALA A 12 17.52 -15.26 33.33
CA ALA A 12 17.23 -13.88 32.92
C ALA A 12 18.39 -12.90 33.17
N VAL A 13 19.64 -13.31 32.95
CA VAL A 13 20.79 -12.38 32.88
C VAL A 13 21.83 -12.96 31.91
N LEU A 14 21.89 -12.41 30.68
CA LEU A 14 22.91 -12.55 29.62
C LEU A 14 22.33 -12.91 28.23
N GLN A 15 21.55 -12.02 27.62
CA GLN A 15 21.52 -11.93 26.15
C GLN A 15 22.42 -10.77 25.71
N MET A 16 23.72 -11.07 25.60
CA MET A 16 24.69 -10.22 24.93
C MET A 16 24.19 -9.93 23.50
N SER A 17 24.21 -8.64 23.14
CA SER A 17 23.77 -8.06 21.87
C SER A 17 24.23 -8.87 20.64
N LYS A 18 23.34 -9.72 20.09
CA LYS A 18 23.53 -10.24 18.73
C LYS A 18 23.31 -9.07 17.76
N SER A 19 24.29 -8.82 16.89
CA SER A 19 24.20 -7.80 15.84
C SER A 19 22.87 -7.93 15.08
N ALA A 20 22.20 -6.80 14.80
CA ALA A 20 20.92 -6.81 14.08
C ALA A 20 20.99 -7.59 12.75
N LEU A 21 22.14 -7.53 12.06
CA LEU A 21 22.43 -8.33 10.88
C LEU A 21 22.33 -9.84 11.15
N ILE A 22 22.81 -10.34 12.29
CA ILE A 22 22.72 -11.76 12.67
C ILE A 22 21.26 -12.18 12.86
N GLN A 23 20.43 -11.30 13.43
CA GLN A 23 19.01 -11.56 13.62
C GLN A 23 18.28 -11.66 12.28
N ILE A 24 18.40 -10.63 11.43
CA ILE A 24 17.66 -10.58 10.15
C ILE A 24 18.15 -11.62 9.14
N SER A 25 19.41 -12.05 9.26
CA SER A 25 20.00 -13.08 8.39
C SER A 25 19.75 -14.50 8.88
N SER A 26 19.10 -14.70 10.04
CA SER A 26 18.80 -16.05 10.52
C SER A 26 17.80 -16.76 9.62
N HIS A 27 18.02 -18.06 9.40
CA HIS A 27 17.17 -18.88 8.54
C HIS A 27 15.70 -18.80 8.95
N SER A 28 15.40 -18.91 10.25
CA SER A 28 14.03 -18.81 10.77
C SER A 28 13.38 -17.45 10.47
N TYR A 29 14.12 -16.35 10.62
CA TYR A 29 13.60 -15.00 10.35
C TYR A 29 13.31 -14.81 8.86
N LEU A 30 14.21 -15.22 7.98
CA LEU A 30 14.00 -15.15 6.52
C LEU A 30 12.84 -16.05 6.07
N THR A 31 12.71 -17.26 6.66
CA THR A 31 11.58 -18.17 6.40
C THR A 31 10.25 -17.57 6.84
N GLN A 32 10.20 -16.86 7.96
CA GLN A 32 9.00 -16.11 8.38
C GLN A 32 8.61 -15.05 7.33
N ILE A 33 9.59 -14.30 6.82
CA ILE A 33 9.34 -13.30 5.77
C ILE A 33 8.84 -13.95 4.49
N TRP A 34 9.48 -15.05 4.06
CA TRP A 34 9.05 -15.81 2.89
C TRP A 34 7.59 -16.30 3.02
N ASN A 35 7.25 -16.92 4.15
CA ASN A 35 5.90 -17.43 4.39
C ASN A 35 4.85 -16.32 4.32
N LYS A 36 5.16 -15.16 4.91
CA LYS A 36 4.31 -13.96 4.83
C LYS A 36 4.19 -13.45 3.39
N LEU A 37 5.31 -13.33 2.68
CA LEU A 37 5.36 -12.87 1.29
C LEU A 37 4.49 -13.77 0.39
N TRP A 38 4.58 -15.08 0.59
CA TRP A 38 3.83 -16.07 -0.17
C TRP A 38 2.33 -16.00 0.13
N SER A 39 1.94 -15.98 1.42
CA SER A 39 0.53 -15.99 1.85
C SER A 39 -0.21 -14.71 1.46
N GLU A 40 0.44 -13.55 1.55
CA GLU A 40 -0.16 -12.25 1.25
C GLU A 40 -0.17 -11.92 -0.25
N SER A 41 0.64 -12.61 -1.07
CA SER A 41 0.69 -12.39 -2.51
C SER A 41 -0.54 -12.97 -3.22
N ARG A 42 -1.22 -12.15 -4.01
CA ARG A 42 -2.35 -12.58 -4.87
C ARG A 42 -1.85 -13.59 -5.92
N PRO A 43 -2.67 -14.58 -6.32
CA PRO A 43 -2.27 -15.58 -7.31
C PRO A 43 -1.63 -14.97 -8.58
N ASN A 44 -2.28 -13.97 -9.18
CA ASN A 44 -1.79 -13.34 -10.41
C ASN A 44 -0.48 -12.55 -10.22
N SER A 45 -0.16 -12.12 -9.00
CA SER A 45 1.11 -11.43 -8.70
C SER A 45 2.27 -12.38 -8.40
N ARG A 46 2.00 -13.68 -8.21
CA ARG A 46 3.04 -14.67 -7.93
C ARG A 46 3.88 -15.02 -9.15
N ASP A 47 3.37 -14.73 -10.35
CA ASP A 47 4.08 -14.90 -11.62
C ASP A 47 4.86 -13.65 -12.04
N THR A 48 4.78 -12.54 -11.29
CA THR A 48 5.59 -11.36 -11.56
C THR A 48 7.02 -11.61 -11.10
N CYS A 49 7.99 -11.48 -12.01
CA CYS A 49 9.40 -11.69 -11.71
C CYS A 49 10.18 -10.38 -11.59
N GLY A 50 11.32 -10.44 -10.92
CA GLY A 50 12.36 -9.43 -10.99
C GLY A 50 13.18 -9.52 -12.29
N VAL A 51 14.39 -8.97 -12.23
CA VAL A 51 15.36 -8.97 -13.35
C VAL A 51 15.98 -10.35 -13.62
N ASP A 52 15.91 -11.24 -12.64
CA ASP A 52 16.34 -12.65 -12.69
C ASP A 52 15.30 -13.58 -13.34
N TYR A 53 14.13 -13.05 -13.68
CA TYR A 53 13.00 -13.81 -14.24
C TYR A 53 12.51 -14.96 -13.35
N GLU A 54 12.89 -14.99 -12.07
CA GLU A 54 12.39 -15.96 -11.10
C GLU A 54 11.10 -15.43 -10.43
N SER A 55 10.01 -16.17 -10.58
CA SER A 55 8.71 -15.85 -9.97
C SER A 55 8.61 -16.39 -8.54
N LEU A 56 7.61 -15.95 -7.77
CA LEU A 56 7.35 -16.56 -6.45
C LEU A 56 6.99 -18.04 -6.58
N ASN A 57 6.25 -18.42 -7.63
CA ASN A 57 5.89 -19.81 -7.89
C ASN A 57 7.14 -20.67 -8.16
N SER A 58 8.09 -20.15 -8.94
CA SER A 58 9.39 -20.79 -9.19
C SER A 58 10.23 -20.86 -7.91
N PHE A 59 10.38 -19.74 -7.19
CA PHE A 59 11.17 -19.69 -5.96
C PHE A 59 10.67 -20.69 -4.91
N LYS A 60 9.35 -20.93 -4.85
CA LYS A 60 8.74 -21.85 -3.89
C LYS A 60 9.29 -23.27 -3.99
N THR A 61 9.58 -23.77 -5.20
CA THR A 61 10.02 -25.16 -5.41
C THR A 61 11.31 -25.47 -4.67
N ASN A 62 12.22 -24.50 -4.58
CA ASN A 62 13.53 -24.62 -3.93
C ASN A 62 13.70 -23.63 -2.76
N SER A 63 12.59 -23.17 -2.17
CA SER A 63 12.59 -22.07 -1.20
C SER A 63 13.50 -22.29 0.01
N VAL A 64 13.58 -23.52 0.54
CA VAL A 64 14.45 -23.85 1.67
C VAL A 64 15.93 -23.60 1.33
N SER A 65 16.41 -24.12 0.21
CA SER A 65 17.79 -23.96 -0.25
C SER A 65 18.09 -22.50 -0.60
N ASN A 66 17.17 -21.83 -1.30
CA ASN A 66 17.30 -20.41 -1.64
C ASN A 66 17.45 -19.54 -0.38
N ILE A 67 16.63 -19.77 0.64
CA ILE A 67 16.68 -19.03 1.91
C ILE A 67 17.99 -19.32 2.67
N GLN A 68 18.49 -20.56 2.65
CA GLN A 68 19.81 -20.89 3.23
C GLN A 68 20.94 -20.14 2.52
N SER A 69 20.91 -20.05 1.19
CA SER A 69 21.88 -19.25 0.41
C SER A 69 21.82 -17.77 0.79
N ILE A 70 20.62 -17.16 0.84
CA ILE A 70 20.45 -15.76 1.27
C ILE A 70 21.03 -15.55 2.68
N SER A 71 20.72 -16.45 3.62
CA SER A 71 21.23 -16.40 5.00
C SER A 71 22.75 -16.39 5.05
N LYS A 72 23.40 -17.29 4.29
CA LYS A 72 24.86 -17.39 4.22
C LYS A 72 25.48 -16.13 3.62
N GLU A 73 24.94 -15.62 2.52
CA GLU A 73 25.44 -14.41 1.85
C GLU A 73 25.31 -13.16 2.74
N LEU A 74 24.21 -13.01 3.47
CA LEU A 74 24.03 -11.90 4.41
C LEU A 74 25.03 -11.97 5.57
N ARG A 75 25.25 -13.16 6.14
CA ARG A 75 26.20 -13.37 7.25
C ARG A 75 27.64 -13.13 6.83
N ASN A 76 27.98 -13.48 5.60
CA ASN A 76 29.31 -13.29 5.04
C ASN A 76 29.52 -11.87 4.48
N GLY A 77 28.50 -11.02 4.45
CA GLY A 77 28.57 -9.66 3.89
C GLY A 77 28.69 -9.61 2.36
N THR A 78 28.44 -10.74 1.67
CA THR A 78 28.56 -10.86 0.21
C THR A 78 27.24 -10.62 -0.52
N TYR A 79 26.11 -10.53 0.19
CA TYR A 79 24.81 -10.24 -0.43
C TYR A 79 24.81 -8.86 -1.10
N ARG A 80 24.30 -8.79 -2.34
CA ARG A 80 24.09 -7.54 -3.07
C ARG A 80 22.69 -7.51 -3.65
N LEU A 81 22.00 -6.39 -3.47
CA LEU A 81 20.68 -6.18 -4.07
C LEU A 81 20.79 -6.07 -5.59
N SER A 82 19.81 -6.64 -6.31
CA SER A 82 19.78 -6.58 -7.77
C SER A 82 19.10 -5.29 -8.25
N PRO A 83 19.38 -4.86 -9.50
CA PRO A 83 18.58 -3.84 -10.17
C PRO A 83 17.09 -4.22 -10.23
N LEU A 84 16.22 -3.22 -10.34
CA LEU A 84 14.78 -3.40 -10.30
C LEU A 84 14.20 -3.57 -11.71
N ARG A 85 13.23 -4.47 -11.87
CA ARG A 85 12.53 -4.62 -13.14
C ARG A 85 11.37 -3.63 -13.25
N PRO A 86 11.30 -2.80 -14.31
CA PRO A 86 10.20 -1.85 -14.51
C PRO A 86 8.92 -2.54 -15.00
N PHE A 87 7.79 -2.14 -14.43
CA PHE A 87 6.45 -2.52 -14.87
C PHE A 87 5.58 -1.27 -15.05
N PHE A 88 5.03 -1.09 -16.25
CA PHE A 88 4.29 0.11 -16.64
C PHE A 88 2.78 -0.11 -16.51
N LEU A 89 2.14 0.64 -15.63
CA LEU A 89 0.69 0.69 -15.48
C LEU A 89 0.13 1.95 -16.14
N ILE A 90 -0.93 1.82 -16.94
CA ILE A 90 -1.62 2.98 -17.51
C ILE A 90 -2.60 3.52 -16.47
N LYS A 91 -2.51 4.81 -16.14
CA LYS A 91 -3.51 5.52 -15.33
C LYS A 91 -4.75 5.84 -16.18
N PRO A 92 -5.92 6.10 -15.57
CA PRO A 92 -7.12 6.49 -16.30
C PRO A 92 -6.93 7.73 -17.21
N ASN A 93 -6.02 8.64 -16.84
CA ASN A 93 -5.67 9.82 -17.64
C ASN A 93 -4.64 9.55 -18.75
N GLY A 94 -4.36 8.29 -19.08
CA GLY A 94 -3.40 7.88 -20.11
C GLY A 94 -1.93 7.96 -19.70
N LYS A 95 -1.58 8.63 -18.60
CA LYS A 95 -0.19 8.68 -18.10
C LYS A 95 0.24 7.33 -17.52
N TYR A 96 1.51 6.98 -17.59
CA TYR A 96 2.01 5.77 -16.95
C TYR A 96 2.33 5.98 -15.46
N ARG A 97 2.22 4.90 -14.69
CA ARG A 97 2.80 4.70 -13.36
C ARG A 97 3.80 3.57 -13.46
N ILE A 98 5.05 3.83 -13.08
CA ILE A 98 6.09 2.81 -13.07
C ILE A 98 6.12 2.16 -11.69
N ILE A 99 5.97 0.84 -11.67
CA ILE A 99 6.24 0.00 -10.49
C ILE A 99 7.54 -0.74 -10.76
N CYS A 100 8.47 -0.66 -9.83
CA CYS A 100 9.77 -1.31 -9.91
C CYS A 100 9.74 -2.55 -9.03
N VAL A 101 9.92 -3.71 -9.65
CA VAL A 101 9.79 -5.03 -9.04
C VAL A 101 11.18 -5.55 -8.67
N PRO A 102 11.50 -5.73 -7.38
CA PRO A 102 12.72 -6.42 -6.96
C PRO A 102 12.64 -7.93 -7.23
N THR A 103 13.78 -8.61 -7.24
CA THR A 103 13.84 -10.09 -7.27
C THR A 103 13.16 -10.68 -6.04
N THR A 104 12.79 -11.97 -6.09
CA THR A 104 12.20 -12.64 -4.93
C THR A 104 13.14 -12.62 -3.73
N ARG A 105 14.44 -12.86 -3.96
CA ARG A 105 15.49 -12.77 -2.94
C ARG A 105 15.54 -11.39 -2.29
N ASP A 106 15.55 -10.34 -3.09
CA ASP A 106 15.58 -8.96 -2.60
C ASP A 106 14.32 -8.58 -1.84
N ARG A 107 13.14 -9.08 -2.26
CA ARG A 107 11.89 -8.88 -1.52
C ARG A 107 11.95 -9.52 -0.13
N ILE A 108 12.59 -10.69 0.01
CA ILE A 108 12.78 -11.35 1.31
C ILE A 108 13.74 -10.52 2.18
N VAL A 109 14.89 -10.10 1.64
CA VAL A 109 15.88 -9.31 2.41
C VAL A 109 15.32 -7.95 2.82
N GLN A 110 14.68 -7.22 1.90
CA GLN A 110 14.03 -5.96 2.20
C GLN A 110 12.85 -6.13 3.18
N GLY A 111 12.11 -7.23 3.06
CA GLY A 111 11.05 -7.59 4.01
C GLY A 111 11.59 -7.88 5.41
N ALA A 112 12.76 -8.52 5.52
CA ALA A 112 13.43 -8.77 6.79
C ALA A 112 13.90 -7.46 7.44
N LEU A 113 14.54 -6.58 6.66
CA LEU A 113 14.91 -5.23 7.10
C LEU A 113 13.68 -4.46 7.57
N LEU A 114 12.60 -4.46 6.78
CA LEU A 114 11.36 -3.76 7.11
C LEU A 114 10.76 -4.28 8.41
N LEU A 115 10.63 -5.60 8.60
CA LEU A 115 10.05 -6.16 9.81
C LEU A 115 10.86 -5.76 11.05
N PHE A 116 12.19 -5.83 10.96
CA PHE A 116 13.08 -5.43 12.05
C PHE A 116 12.93 -3.94 12.37
N LEU A 117 13.01 -3.09 11.34
CA LEU A 117 12.94 -1.64 11.48
C LEU A 117 11.57 -1.17 11.97
N SER A 118 10.48 -1.72 11.44
CA SER A 118 9.13 -1.42 11.91
C SER A 118 8.95 -1.81 13.37
N ASN A 119 9.45 -2.97 13.81
CA ASN A 119 9.33 -3.36 15.22
C ASN A 119 10.10 -2.42 16.17
N LYS A 120 11.23 -1.87 15.72
CA LYS A 120 12.08 -1.03 16.57
C LYS A 120 11.77 0.46 16.50
N TYR A 121 11.29 0.95 15.35
CA TYR A 121 11.18 2.38 15.07
C TYR A 121 9.76 2.86 14.75
N THR A 122 8.73 1.99 14.74
CA THR A 122 7.35 2.46 14.48
C THR A 122 6.95 3.58 15.43
N ASP A 123 7.23 3.46 16.73
CA ASP A 123 6.78 4.44 17.73
C ASP A 123 7.41 5.82 17.51
N ARG A 124 8.63 5.88 16.99
CA ARG A 124 9.30 7.13 16.63
C ARG A 124 8.53 7.91 15.56
N PHE A 125 7.98 7.21 14.58
CA PHE A 125 7.22 7.81 13.47
C PHE A 125 5.72 7.88 13.74
N SER A 126 5.24 7.20 14.79
CA SER A 126 3.84 7.12 15.21
C SER A 126 3.42 8.39 15.96
N ASN A 127 3.39 9.53 15.29
CA ASN A 127 2.92 10.81 15.82
C ASN A 127 1.43 11.08 15.48
N GLU A 128 0.84 12.21 15.88
CA GLU A 128 -0.59 12.49 15.62
C GLU A 128 -0.95 12.62 14.13
N ILE A 129 0.04 12.81 13.27
CA ILE A 129 -0.12 13.19 11.87
C ILE A 129 0.12 11.98 10.96
N SER A 130 1.14 11.17 11.21
CA SER A 130 1.58 10.09 10.32
C SER A 130 0.81 8.79 10.53
N TYR A 131 0.14 8.30 9.48
CA TYR A 131 -0.59 7.02 9.51
C TYR A 131 -0.13 6.02 8.44
N GLY A 132 0.67 6.46 7.48
CA GLY A 132 1.13 5.65 6.36
C GLY A 132 2.19 4.63 6.78
N PHE A 133 1.96 3.36 6.47
CA PHE A 133 2.97 2.29 6.56
C PHE A 133 3.59 2.09 7.96
N LEU A 134 2.82 2.39 9.00
CA LEU A 134 3.20 2.17 10.39
C LEU A 134 2.38 1.04 11.00
N ARG A 135 3.02 0.21 11.83
CA ARG A 135 2.34 -0.90 12.52
C ARG A 135 1.20 -0.34 13.36
N ASN A 136 0.06 -1.04 13.38
CA ASN A 136 -1.17 -0.64 14.07
C ASN A 136 -1.78 0.70 13.62
N ARG A 137 -1.27 1.30 12.53
CA ARG A 137 -1.91 2.40 11.80
C ARG A 137 -2.39 1.89 10.45
N GLY A 138 -3.10 2.74 9.70
CA GLY A 138 -3.62 2.37 8.39
C GLY A 138 -4.72 3.29 7.92
N VAL A 139 -5.20 3.02 6.69
CA VAL A 139 -6.18 3.85 6.00
C VAL A 139 -7.43 4.08 6.86
N LYS A 140 -7.99 3.02 7.47
CA LYS A 140 -9.17 3.13 8.35
C LYS A 140 -8.96 4.12 9.50
N LYS A 141 -7.82 4.05 10.20
CA LYS A 141 -7.52 4.96 11.32
C LYS A 141 -7.26 6.39 10.83
N ALA A 142 -6.58 6.55 9.69
CA ALA A 142 -6.38 7.85 9.07
C ALA A 142 -7.72 8.50 8.71
N LEU A 143 -8.63 7.77 8.06
CA LEU A 143 -9.95 8.26 7.68
C LEU A 143 -10.84 8.60 8.88
N LEU A 144 -10.82 7.80 9.95
CA LEU A 144 -11.56 8.10 11.17
C LEU A 144 -11.04 9.37 11.84
N SER A 145 -9.71 9.53 11.91
CA SER A 145 -9.08 10.76 12.42
C SER A 145 -9.45 11.96 11.54
N ALA A 146 -9.45 11.79 10.22
CA ALA A 146 -9.78 12.84 9.25
C ALA A 146 -11.23 13.32 9.41
N GLN A 147 -12.16 12.37 9.52
CA GLN A 147 -13.57 12.64 9.79
C GLN A 147 -13.75 13.42 11.10
N ASN A 148 -13.09 13.00 12.18
CA ASN A 148 -13.19 13.67 13.48
C ASN A 148 -12.59 15.08 13.47
N LYS A 149 -11.42 15.26 12.82
CA LYS A 149 -10.78 16.56 12.66
C LYS A 149 -11.63 17.51 11.81
N ARG A 150 -12.30 17.01 10.75
CA ARG A 150 -13.17 17.85 9.91
C ARG A 150 -14.44 18.33 10.63
N LYS A 151 -14.94 17.55 11.60
CA LYS A 151 -16.08 17.97 12.44
C LYS A 151 -15.77 19.24 13.24
N THR A 152 -14.54 19.39 13.73
CA THR A 152 -14.13 20.56 14.52
C THR A 152 -13.55 21.69 13.66
N LYS A 153 -12.85 21.34 12.57
CA LYS A 153 -12.22 22.30 11.64
C LYS A 153 -12.64 21.98 10.21
N GLN A 154 -13.61 22.73 9.71
CA GLN A 154 -14.43 22.32 8.56
C GLN A 154 -13.80 22.59 7.18
N TRP A 155 -12.93 23.60 7.09
CA TRP A 155 -12.16 23.87 5.89
C TRP A 155 -11.02 22.86 5.76
N VAL A 156 -10.77 22.40 4.54
CA VAL A 156 -9.75 21.39 4.28
C VAL A 156 -8.76 21.91 3.27
N PHE A 157 -7.46 21.75 3.55
CA PHE A 157 -6.42 21.84 2.54
C PHE A 157 -5.85 20.44 2.31
N LYS A 158 -6.05 19.91 1.11
CA LYS A 158 -5.51 18.61 0.68
C LYS A 158 -4.43 18.83 -0.35
N THR A 159 -3.32 18.11 -0.25
CA THR A 159 -2.22 18.14 -1.22
C THR A 159 -1.51 16.79 -1.28
N ASP A 160 -0.78 16.54 -2.35
CA ASP A 160 0.24 15.49 -2.43
C ASP A 160 1.62 16.10 -2.70
N ILE A 161 2.68 15.38 -2.37
CA ILE A 161 4.05 15.80 -2.70
C ILE A 161 4.37 15.41 -4.15
N LYS A 162 4.81 16.37 -4.97
CA LYS A 162 5.10 16.19 -6.41
C LYS A 162 6.15 15.09 -6.62
N ALA A 163 5.75 14.02 -7.30
CA ALA A 163 6.61 12.89 -7.66
C ALA A 163 7.49 12.39 -6.49
N PHE A 164 6.91 12.36 -5.28
CA PHE A 164 7.63 12.19 -4.02
C PHE A 164 8.74 11.13 -4.05
N PHE A 165 8.39 9.89 -4.40
CA PHE A 165 9.34 8.78 -4.44
C PHE A 165 10.49 9.00 -5.43
N ASP A 166 10.22 9.64 -6.57
CA ASP A 166 11.22 9.88 -7.62
C ASP A 166 12.15 11.06 -7.28
N ASN A 167 11.70 11.98 -6.43
CA ASN A 167 12.43 13.20 -6.04
C ASN A 167 13.18 13.11 -4.70
N ILE A 168 13.09 12.00 -3.97
CA ILE A 168 13.84 11.85 -2.71
C ILE A 168 15.35 11.89 -2.99
N ASN A 169 16.05 12.86 -2.39
CA ASN A 169 17.50 12.93 -2.43
C ASN A 169 18.12 11.76 -1.64
N ARG A 170 18.88 10.89 -2.32
CA ARG A 170 19.45 9.67 -1.73
C ARG A 170 20.49 9.96 -0.66
N GLU A 171 21.33 10.97 -0.85
CA GLU A 171 22.37 11.32 0.13
C GLU A 171 21.75 11.90 1.39
N THR A 172 20.74 12.76 1.26
CA THR A 172 19.93 13.23 2.38
C THR A 172 19.28 12.05 3.12
N LEU A 173 18.66 11.12 2.40
CA LEU A 173 18.04 9.94 3.00
C LEU A 173 19.06 9.05 3.73
N LYS A 174 20.24 8.78 3.13
CA LYS A 174 21.31 8.02 3.79
C LYS A 174 21.80 8.72 5.05
N ALA A 175 21.99 10.03 5.02
CA ALA A 175 22.36 10.81 6.20
C ALA A 175 21.30 10.73 7.30
N ARG A 176 20.00 10.82 6.94
CA ARG A 176 18.89 10.62 7.88
C ARG A 176 18.87 9.22 8.47
N ILE A 177 19.08 8.18 7.66
CA ILE A 177 19.19 6.79 8.13
C ILE A 177 20.33 6.64 9.13
N LYS A 178 21.53 7.15 8.83
CA LYS A 178 22.68 7.08 9.74
C LYS A 178 22.41 7.76 11.08
N ARG A 179 21.66 8.87 11.09
CA ARG A 179 21.26 9.60 12.31
C ARG A 179 20.14 8.89 13.08
N THR A 180 19.20 8.28 12.38
CA THR A 180 17.96 7.75 12.96
C THR A 180 18.08 6.29 13.39
N ILE A 181 18.80 5.46 12.63
CA ILE A 181 18.92 4.02 12.84
C ILE A 181 20.24 3.69 13.53
N LYS A 182 20.16 3.20 14.76
CA LYS A 182 21.33 2.88 15.59
C LYS A 182 22.08 1.62 15.13
N GLU A 183 21.40 0.71 14.44
CA GLU A 183 21.97 -0.57 14.00
C GLU A 183 22.88 -0.40 12.79
N ARG A 184 24.12 0.02 13.05
CA ARG A 184 25.14 0.26 12.01
C ARG A 184 25.40 -0.95 11.11
N SER A 185 25.23 -2.17 11.64
CA SER A 185 25.38 -3.40 10.85
C SER A 185 24.35 -3.57 9.73
N LEU A 186 23.28 -2.76 9.71
CA LEU A 186 22.29 -2.74 8.64
C LEU A 186 22.52 -1.61 7.63
N HIS A 187 23.41 -0.64 7.91
CA HIS A 187 23.55 0.58 7.11
C HIS A 187 24.00 0.30 5.68
N ASP A 188 24.85 -0.71 5.47
CA ASP A 188 25.29 -1.10 4.13
C ASP A 188 24.11 -1.61 3.28
N LEU A 189 23.34 -2.57 3.79
CA LEU A 189 22.15 -3.09 3.11
C LEU A 189 21.08 -2.01 2.88
N LEU A 190 20.91 -1.08 3.83
CA LEU A 190 19.99 0.05 3.66
C LEU A 190 20.48 1.03 2.59
N SER A 191 21.78 1.28 2.52
CA SER A 191 22.38 2.13 1.48
C SER A 191 22.23 1.47 0.11
N GLN A 192 22.52 0.17 -0.01
CA GLN A 192 22.26 -0.61 -1.22
C GLN A 192 20.78 -0.51 -1.64
N ALA A 193 19.83 -0.61 -0.70
CA ALA A 193 18.40 -0.48 -1.01
C ALA A 193 18.00 0.94 -1.45
N ILE A 194 18.64 1.97 -0.91
CA ILE A 194 18.43 3.36 -1.36
C ILE A 194 19.00 3.55 -2.77
N ASP A 195 20.14 2.92 -3.07
CA ASP A 195 20.87 3.04 -4.33
C ASP A 195 20.36 2.11 -5.44
N CYS A 196 19.38 1.25 -5.16
CA CYS A 196 18.79 0.34 -6.14
C CYS A 196 18.21 1.09 -7.35
N GLU A 197 18.84 0.88 -8.51
CA GLU A 197 18.38 1.44 -9.77
C GLU A 197 17.46 0.51 -10.55
N ILE A 198 16.76 1.10 -11.51
CA ILE A 198 15.96 0.34 -12.47
C ILE A 198 16.90 -0.25 -13.52
N GLN A 199 16.70 -1.51 -13.88
CA GLN A 199 17.41 -2.12 -15.00
C GLN A 199 17.03 -1.42 -16.31
N GLU A 200 18.01 -0.76 -16.91
CA GLU A 200 17.87 -0.17 -18.23
C GLU A 200 18.03 -1.22 -19.33
N SER A 201 17.13 -1.20 -20.31
CA SER A 201 17.26 -1.99 -21.54
C SER A 201 17.04 -1.08 -22.75
N ARG A 202 17.53 -1.46 -23.94
CA ARG A 202 17.34 -0.67 -25.18
C ARG A 202 15.86 -0.28 -25.41
N ASN A 203 14.92 -1.15 -25.04
CA ASN A 203 13.48 -0.93 -25.18
C ASN A 203 12.87 -0.04 -24.08
N THR A 204 13.53 0.08 -22.93
CA THR A 204 13.03 0.83 -21.78
C THR A 204 13.66 2.20 -21.61
N VAL A 205 14.90 2.41 -22.07
CA VAL A 205 15.64 3.68 -21.95
C VAL A 205 14.88 4.85 -22.59
N LYS A 206 14.31 4.66 -23.79
CA LYS A 206 13.49 5.71 -24.45
C LYS A 206 12.25 6.08 -23.62
N LYS A 207 11.63 5.09 -22.96
CA LYS A 207 10.49 5.31 -22.08
C LYS A 207 10.92 6.04 -20.80
N PHE A 208 12.02 5.66 -20.16
CA PHE A 208 12.49 6.32 -18.93
C PHE A 208 12.82 7.80 -19.10
N ARG A 209 13.46 8.18 -20.22
CA ARG A 209 13.72 9.60 -20.53
C ARG A 209 12.43 10.44 -20.60
N SER A 210 11.30 9.83 -20.95
CA SER A 210 10.00 10.53 -20.99
C SER A 210 9.33 10.69 -19.61
N PHE A 211 9.83 10.02 -18.57
CA PHE A 211 9.26 10.05 -17.21
C PHE A 211 10.07 10.90 -16.21
N ASP A 212 11.10 11.62 -16.66
CA ASP A 212 12.00 12.43 -15.82
C ASP A 212 12.62 11.64 -14.64
N ILE A 213 12.80 10.33 -14.81
CA ILE A 213 13.49 9.50 -13.83
C ILE A 213 14.99 9.76 -13.98
N LYS A 214 15.61 10.30 -12.93
CA LYS A 214 17.03 10.59 -12.88
C LYS A 214 17.78 9.48 -12.15
N HIS A 215 18.88 9.04 -12.75
CA HIS A 215 19.82 8.13 -12.10
C HIS A 215 20.44 8.80 -10.87
N GLY A 216 20.58 8.06 -9.77
CA GLY A 216 21.07 8.57 -8.49
C GLY A 216 20.03 9.33 -7.65
N LEU A 217 18.79 9.51 -8.15
CA LEU A 217 17.73 10.23 -7.46
C LEU A 217 16.52 9.33 -7.21
N GLY A 218 15.86 9.53 -6.06
CA GLY A 218 14.63 8.87 -5.68
C GLY A 218 14.82 7.44 -5.16
N VAL A 219 13.78 6.95 -4.49
CA VAL A 219 13.61 5.55 -4.08
C VAL A 219 12.40 4.97 -4.82
N ARG A 220 12.53 3.77 -5.38
CA ARG A 220 11.54 3.31 -6.37
C ARG A 220 10.28 2.71 -5.75
N GLN A 221 9.13 2.98 -6.37
CA GLN A 221 7.86 2.39 -5.97
C GLN A 221 7.85 0.88 -6.25
N GLY A 222 7.31 0.08 -5.34
CA GLY A 222 7.26 -1.39 -5.47
C GLY A 222 8.26 -2.14 -4.59
N MET A 223 9.27 -1.44 -4.08
CA MET A 223 10.18 -1.98 -3.06
C MET A 223 9.53 -2.03 -1.68
N PRO A 224 9.69 -3.13 -0.90
CA PRO A 224 9.18 -3.22 0.46
C PRO A 224 9.65 -2.10 1.40
N LEU A 225 10.87 -1.58 1.24
CA LEU A 225 11.45 -0.56 2.12
C LEU A 225 11.06 0.89 1.79
N SER A 226 10.65 1.18 0.56
CA SER A 226 10.30 2.55 0.15
C SER A 226 9.33 3.27 1.10
N PRO A 227 8.29 2.60 1.64
CA PRO A 227 7.41 3.26 2.59
C PRO A 227 8.07 3.59 3.94
N PHE A 228 9.02 2.78 4.41
CA PHE A 228 9.80 3.12 5.61
C PHE A 228 10.67 4.35 5.35
N PHE A 229 11.33 4.42 4.19
CA PHE A 229 12.13 5.59 3.78
C PHE A 229 11.29 6.87 3.71
N SER A 230 10.03 6.78 3.28
CA SER A 230 9.11 7.93 3.29
C SER A 230 8.89 8.52 4.69
N ASN A 231 8.81 7.67 5.72
CA ASN A 231 8.63 8.12 7.09
C ASN A 231 9.92 8.69 7.69
N VAL A 232 11.08 8.18 7.28
CA VAL A 232 12.38 8.72 7.70
C VAL A 232 12.59 10.12 7.13
N ILE A 233 12.32 10.35 5.85
CA ILE A 233 12.55 11.65 5.20
C ILE A 233 11.54 12.71 5.67
N LEU A 234 10.29 12.33 5.93
CA LEU A 234 9.23 13.25 6.37
C LEU A 234 9.15 13.42 7.90
N GLU A 235 10.07 12.84 8.67
CA GLU A 235 10.08 12.93 10.14
C GLU A 235 10.19 14.39 10.62
N GLU A 236 11.08 15.18 10.03
CA GLU A 236 11.28 16.58 10.44
C GLU A 236 10.13 17.49 9.97
N PHE A 237 9.49 17.16 8.84
CA PHE A 237 8.26 17.81 8.41
C PHE A 237 7.14 17.59 9.43
N ASP A 238 6.91 16.34 9.86
CA ASP A 238 5.90 16.03 10.86
C ASP A 238 6.15 16.77 12.18
N LYS A 239 7.40 16.83 12.64
CA LYS A 239 7.79 17.60 13.84
C LYS A 239 7.52 19.10 13.66
N ALA A 240 7.77 19.64 12.48
CA ALA A 240 7.48 21.04 12.19
C ALA A 240 5.97 21.33 12.23
N VAL A 241 5.14 20.44 11.69
CA VAL A 241 3.67 20.56 11.75
C VAL A 241 3.18 20.46 13.20
N ALA A 242 3.72 19.52 13.99
CA ALA A 242 3.33 19.37 15.38
C ALA A 242 3.59 20.65 16.22
N LYS A 243 4.66 21.40 15.91
CA LYS A 243 4.99 22.67 16.58
C LYS A 243 4.03 23.82 16.27
N THR A 244 3.27 23.76 15.17
CA THR A 244 2.31 24.82 14.83
C THR A 244 0.93 24.59 15.44
N GLY A 245 0.63 23.37 15.89
CA GLY A 245 -0.72 22.97 16.30
C GLY A 245 -1.70 22.80 15.14
N TYR A 246 -1.23 22.76 13.89
CA TYR A 246 -2.10 22.50 12.74
C TYR A 246 -2.69 21.09 12.82
N SER A 247 -4.00 20.99 12.55
CA SER A 247 -4.70 19.72 12.53
C SER A 247 -4.44 19.04 11.19
N ALA A 248 -3.61 18.00 11.19
CA ALA A 248 -3.15 17.36 9.96
C ALA A 248 -3.17 15.84 10.04
N ILE A 249 -3.20 15.21 8.87
CA ILE A 249 -3.00 13.79 8.65
C ILE A 249 -2.13 13.61 7.41
N ARG A 250 -1.16 12.70 7.51
CA ARG A 250 -0.25 12.28 6.47
C ARG A 250 -0.32 10.78 6.26
N TYR A 251 -0.43 10.35 5.01
CA TYR A 251 -0.32 8.96 4.62
C TYR A 251 0.70 8.85 3.48
N ALA A 252 1.96 8.56 3.84
CA ALA A 252 3.11 8.77 2.95
C ALA A 252 3.16 10.20 2.40
N ASP A 253 2.93 10.38 1.11
CA ASP A 253 2.98 11.65 0.38
C ASP A 253 1.62 12.37 0.30
N ASP A 254 0.52 11.70 0.61
CA ASP A 254 -0.80 12.31 0.70
C ASP A 254 -0.95 13.05 2.04
N LEU A 255 -1.29 14.34 1.96
CA LEU A 255 -1.43 15.26 3.09
C LEU A 255 -2.84 15.86 3.10
N ILE A 256 -3.45 15.91 4.28
CA ILE A 256 -4.73 16.60 4.50
C ILE A 256 -4.69 17.37 5.81
N PHE A 257 -5.05 18.65 5.73
CA PHE A 257 -5.08 19.60 6.84
C PHE A 257 -6.49 20.12 7.04
N PHE A 258 -6.81 20.44 8.29
CA PHE A 258 -8.13 20.93 8.70
C PHE A 258 -7.97 22.27 9.40
N ALA A 259 -8.77 23.25 8.97
CA ALA A 259 -8.70 24.63 9.41
C ALA A 259 -10.09 25.22 9.71
N GLU A 260 -10.11 26.30 10.47
CA GLU A 260 -11.30 27.05 10.85
C GLU A 260 -11.84 27.88 9.68
N ASN A 261 -10.95 28.36 8.81
CA ASN A 261 -11.30 29.20 7.67
C ASN A 261 -10.33 29.02 6.49
N LYS A 262 -10.71 29.57 5.33
CA LYS A 262 -9.93 29.51 4.08
C LYS A 262 -8.57 30.20 4.18
N ALA A 263 -8.43 31.27 4.97
CA ALA A 263 -7.17 32.01 5.08
C ALA A 263 -6.08 31.15 5.73
N ILE A 264 -6.43 30.39 6.76
CA ILE A 264 -5.53 29.44 7.42
C ILE A 264 -5.11 28.32 6.45
N CYS A 265 -5.99 27.85 5.55
CA CYS A 265 -5.59 26.90 4.50
C CYS A 265 -4.44 27.42 3.63
N HIS A 266 -4.48 28.70 3.23
CA HIS A 266 -3.38 29.32 2.48
C HIS A 266 -2.12 29.53 3.32
N GLU A 267 -2.24 29.77 4.63
CA GLU A 267 -1.08 29.78 5.54
C GLU A 267 -0.42 28.41 5.61
N ILE A 268 -1.22 27.35 5.71
CA ILE A 268 -0.75 25.97 5.73
C ILE A 268 -0.06 25.61 4.41
N GLU A 269 -0.61 26.02 3.27
CA GLU A 269 0.04 25.84 1.95
C GLU A 269 1.44 26.47 1.92
N ARG A 270 1.56 27.75 2.32
CA ARG A 270 2.87 28.44 2.42
C ARG A 270 3.81 27.75 3.40
N PHE A 271 3.29 27.27 4.52
CA PHE A 271 4.06 26.50 5.49
C PHE A 271 4.61 25.22 4.86
N CYS A 272 3.77 24.45 4.15
CA CYS A 272 4.16 23.20 3.52
C CYS A 272 5.27 23.42 2.48
N ILE A 273 5.12 24.42 1.61
CA ILE A 273 6.13 24.81 0.62
C ILE A 273 7.48 25.07 1.32
N ARG A 274 7.48 25.89 2.37
CA ARG A 274 8.71 26.26 3.08
C ARG A 274 9.37 25.08 3.80
N GLN A 275 8.58 24.19 4.44
CA GLN A 275 9.17 23.05 5.17
C GLN A 275 9.65 21.95 4.23
N LEU A 276 8.89 21.61 3.19
CA LEU A 276 9.25 20.56 2.26
C LEU A 276 10.45 20.94 1.38
N LYS A 277 10.61 22.23 1.06
CA LYS A 277 11.79 22.74 0.34
C LYS A 277 13.11 22.43 1.05
N LYS A 278 13.11 22.27 2.38
CA LYS A 278 14.32 21.88 3.16
C LYS A 278 14.82 20.47 2.81
N GLU A 279 13.95 19.63 2.28
CA GLU A 279 14.25 18.27 1.83
C GLU A 279 14.20 18.17 0.29
N GLU A 280 14.25 19.31 -0.41
CA GLU A 280 14.16 19.41 -1.89
C GLU A 280 12.84 18.84 -2.45
N LEU A 281 11.77 18.89 -1.66
CA LEU A 281 10.43 18.42 -2.03
C LEU A 281 9.46 19.58 -2.27
N GLU A 282 8.49 19.35 -3.14
CA GLU A 282 7.52 20.36 -3.56
C GLU A 282 6.08 19.84 -3.54
N ILE A 283 5.12 20.75 -3.42
CA ILE A 283 3.69 20.48 -3.58
C ILE A 283 3.14 21.28 -4.76
N PRO A 284 2.05 20.84 -5.42
CA PRO A 284 1.32 21.69 -6.35
C PRO A 284 0.71 22.89 -5.64
N LEU A 285 0.51 23.99 -6.36
CA LEU A 285 -0.11 25.19 -5.80
C LEU A 285 -1.60 25.20 -6.11
N THR A 286 -2.42 25.69 -5.18
CA THR A 286 -3.89 25.75 -5.33
C THR A 286 -4.37 26.59 -6.50
N ASN A 287 -3.54 27.53 -6.99
CA ASN A 287 -3.84 28.36 -8.16
C ASN A 287 -3.37 27.76 -9.50
N GLU A 288 -2.67 26.62 -9.50
CA GLU A 288 -2.28 25.93 -10.73
C GLU A 288 -3.51 25.27 -11.41
N PRO A 289 -3.64 25.32 -12.74
CA PRO A 289 -4.68 24.58 -13.45
C PRO A 289 -4.56 23.07 -13.20
N ASN A 290 -5.69 22.41 -12.89
CA ASN A 290 -5.73 20.98 -12.54
C ASN A 290 -4.82 20.59 -11.37
N SER A 291 -4.61 21.53 -10.43
CA SER A 291 -3.84 21.29 -9.23
C SER A 291 -4.42 20.12 -8.42
N LYS A 292 -3.52 19.32 -7.87
CA LYS A 292 -3.88 18.30 -6.88
C LYS A 292 -3.93 18.85 -5.45
N SER A 293 -3.54 20.11 -5.29
CA SER A 293 -3.70 20.89 -4.07
C SER A 293 -5.02 21.61 -4.12
N ILE A 294 -5.93 21.24 -3.23
CA ILE A 294 -7.32 21.69 -3.27
C ILE A 294 -7.70 22.19 -1.89
N ILE A 295 -8.39 23.33 -1.85
CA ILE A 295 -9.05 23.82 -0.64
C ILE A 295 -10.54 23.51 -0.78
N TYR A 296 -11.07 22.72 0.14
CA TYR A 296 -12.49 22.42 0.22
C TYR A 296 -13.15 23.27 1.30
N SER A 297 -14.26 23.89 0.95
CA SER A 297 -15.18 24.55 1.87
C SER A 297 -15.94 23.52 2.73
N PRO A 298 -16.64 23.96 3.79
CA PRO A 298 -17.35 23.05 4.70
C PRO A 298 -18.37 22.11 4.03
N ASN A 299 -19.04 22.56 2.98
CA ASN A 299 -20.10 21.78 2.32
C ASN A 299 -19.57 20.91 1.16
N GLU A 300 -18.30 21.03 0.79
CA GLU A 300 -17.71 20.27 -0.31
C GLU A 300 -17.19 18.89 0.12
N HIS A 301 -17.12 18.00 -0.86
CA HIS A 301 -16.62 16.64 -0.72
C HIS A 301 -15.09 16.65 -0.78
N ALA A 302 -14.42 16.49 0.37
CA ALA A 302 -12.96 16.44 0.40
C ALA A 302 -12.50 15.00 0.14
N GLU A 303 -11.75 14.80 -0.93
CA GLU A 303 -11.24 13.48 -1.30
C GLU A 303 -9.92 13.17 -0.58
N PHE A 304 -9.85 12.02 0.08
CA PHE A 304 -8.64 11.55 0.76
C PHE A 304 -8.58 10.02 0.78
N LEU A 305 -7.44 9.44 0.42
CA LEU A 305 -7.22 7.98 0.38
C LEU A 305 -8.29 7.18 -0.39
N GLY A 306 -8.80 7.78 -1.47
CA GLY A 306 -9.79 7.14 -2.34
C GLY A 306 -11.17 7.03 -1.70
N VAL A 307 -11.55 7.95 -0.82
CA VAL A 307 -12.93 8.14 -0.35
C VAL A 307 -13.23 9.64 -0.24
N SER A 308 -14.51 10.00 -0.17
CA SER A 308 -14.97 11.36 0.10
C SER A 308 -15.30 11.52 1.58
N ILE A 309 -14.79 12.56 2.22
CA ILE A 309 -15.30 13.06 3.49
C ILE A 309 -16.29 14.16 3.15
N CYS A 310 -17.56 14.05 3.56
CA CYS A 310 -18.59 15.02 3.21
C CYS A 310 -19.50 15.34 4.39
N LYS A 311 -20.11 16.52 4.35
CA LYS A 311 -21.06 16.95 5.38
C LYS A 311 -22.34 16.13 5.32
N ASP A 312 -22.97 15.98 6.47
CA ASP A 312 -24.23 15.30 6.71
C ASP A 312 -24.97 16.03 7.85
N ASP A 313 -26.26 15.76 8.05
CA ASP A 313 -27.09 16.45 9.05
C ASP A 313 -26.50 16.35 10.47
N LYS A 314 -25.79 15.25 10.76
CA LYS A 314 -25.16 14.98 12.07
C LYS A 314 -23.64 15.24 12.10
N GLY A 315 -23.06 15.86 11.07
CA GLY A 315 -21.64 16.23 11.03
C GLY A 315 -20.95 15.88 9.71
N TYR A 316 -19.95 15.01 9.74
CA TYR A 316 -19.24 14.54 8.55
C TYR A 316 -19.22 13.02 8.48
N LEU A 317 -19.38 12.48 7.28
CA LEU A 317 -19.35 11.06 6.95
C LEU A 317 -18.25 10.76 5.93
N VAL A 318 -17.77 9.53 5.95
CA VAL A 318 -16.90 8.98 4.90
C VAL A 318 -17.77 8.22 3.92
N LYS A 319 -17.64 8.48 2.62
CA LYS A 319 -18.42 7.84 1.55
C LYS A 319 -17.51 7.37 0.43
N LEU A 320 -17.84 6.24 -0.18
CA LEU A 320 -17.26 5.84 -1.47
C LEU A 320 -17.66 6.81 -2.57
N LEU A 321 -16.72 7.13 -3.46
CA LEU A 321 -16.95 8.02 -4.60
C LEU A 321 -17.85 7.34 -5.66
N PRO A 322 -18.72 8.08 -6.38
CA PRO A 322 -19.59 7.51 -7.41
C PRO A 322 -18.83 6.72 -8.49
N ASP A 323 -17.71 7.25 -8.98
CA ASP A 323 -16.88 6.57 -9.98
C ASP A 323 -16.24 5.29 -9.47
N GLN A 324 -15.88 5.25 -8.19
CA GLN A 324 -15.37 4.03 -7.56
C GLN A 324 -16.48 2.99 -7.42
N LEU A 325 -17.69 3.38 -6.99
CA LEU A 325 -18.83 2.48 -6.94
C LEU A 325 -19.11 1.88 -8.32
N LYS A 326 -19.12 2.72 -9.37
CA LYS A 326 -19.28 2.28 -10.76
C LYS A 326 -18.17 1.31 -11.18
N SER A 327 -16.91 1.64 -10.88
CA SER A 327 -15.77 0.78 -11.19
C SER A 327 -15.84 -0.57 -10.48
N ILE A 328 -16.21 -0.59 -9.20
CA ILE A 328 -16.35 -1.84 -8.42
C ILE A 328 -17.44 -2.70 -9.04
N LYS A 329 -18.64 -2.14 -9.23
CA LYS A 329 -19.79 -2.83 -9.86
C LYS A 329 -19.43 -3.40 -11.23
N LYS A 330 -18.74 -2.61 -12.06
CA LYS A 330 -18.27 -3.05 -13.37
C LYS A 330 -17.39 -4.30 -13.29
N THR A 331 -16.49 -4.37 -12.30
CA THR A 331 -15.63 -5.57 -12.15
C THR A 331 -16.41 -6.85 -11.87
N PHE A 332 -17.62 -6.76 -11.32
CA PHE A 332 -18.51 -7.91 -11.12
C PHE A 332 -19.31 -8.20 -12.38
N THR A 333 -19.94 -7.17 -12.98
CA THR A 333 -20.76 -7.38 -14.19
C THR A 333 -19.96 -7.91 -15.37
N ASP A 334 -18.68 -7.55 -15.48
CA ASP A 334 -17.78 -8.06 -16.52
C ASP A 334 -17.63 -9.60 -16.42
N MET A 335 -17.81 -10.20 -15.23
CA MET A 335 -17.77 -11.66 -15.02
C MET A 335 -19.07 -12.39 -15.44
N GLY A 336 -20.05 -11.68 -15.99
CA GLY A 336 -21.28 -12.26 -16.55
C GLY A 336 -21.11 -12.88 -17.94
N ASN A 337 -19.88 -13.19 -18.37
CA ASN A 337 -19.61 -13.90 -19.61
C ASN A 337 -18.44 -14.89 -19.46
N ILE A 338 -18.53 -16.06 -20.10
CA ILE A 338 -17.55 -17.15 -20.01
C ILE A 338 -16.17 -16.74 -20.54
N LYS A 339 -16.09 -15.87 -21.56
CA LYS A 339 -14.81 -15.41 -22.11
C LYS A 339 -13.97 -14.69 -21.05
N GLU A 340 -14.60 -13.82 -20.27
CA GLU A 340 -13.95 -13.10 -19.17
C GLU A 340 -13.66 -14.00 -17.97
N LEU A 341 -14.52 -14.98 -17.69
CA LEU A 341 -14.24 -15.97 -16.64
C LEU A 341 -12.99 -16.81 -17.00
N ASN A 342 -12.90 -17.27 -18.24
CA ASN A 342 -11.75 -18.04 -18.74
C ASN A 342 -10.46 -17.20 -18.74
N SER A 343 -10.53 -15.93 -19.14
CA SER A 343 -9.35 -15.03 -19.10
C SER A 343 -8.80 -14.86 -17.67
N ARG A 344 -9.68 -14.98 -16.67
CA ARG A 344 -9.35 -14.93 -15.24
C ARG A 344 -9.10 -16.29 -14.59
N ARG A 345 -9.17 -17.39 -15.35
CA ARG A 345 -9.08 -18.78 -14.87
C ARG A 345 -10.13 -19.12 -13.80
N ILE A 346 -11.33 -18.57 -13.94
CA ILE A 346 -12.47 -18.83 -13.06
C ILE A 346 -13.38 -19.85 -13.73
N GLN A 347 -13.62 -20.98 -13.05
CA GLN A 347 -14.53 -22.02 -13.52
C GLN A 347 -15.91 -21.87 -12.87
N LEU A 348 -16.95 -22.42 -13.50
CA LEU A 348 -18.34 -22.34 -13.01
C LEU A 348 -18.47 -22.80 -11.55
N GLY A 349 -17.88 -23.95 -11.19
CA GLY A 349 -17.91 -24.48 -9.82
C GLY A 349 -17.23 -23.58 -8.77
N THR A 350 -16.37 -22.66 -9.20
CA THR A 350 -15.67 -21.70 -8.33
C THR A 350 -16.23 -20.28 -8.42
N LEU A 351 -17.14 -20.00 -9.35
CA LEU A 351 -17.63 -18.65 -9.60
C LEU A 351 -18.29 -18.05 -8.37
N GLY A 352 -19.25 -18.76 -7.76
CA GLY A 352 -19.98 -18.26 -6.60
C GLY A 352 -19.08 -18.00 -5.38
N SER A 353 -18.08 -18.86 -5.11
CA SER A 353 -17.13 -18.61 -4.02
C SER A 353 -16.18 -17.46 -4.33
N TYR A 354 -15.76 -17.31 -5.59
CA TYR A 354 -14.94 -16.19 -6.04
C TYR A 354 -15.66 -14.85 -5.91
N LEU A 355 -16.92 -14.75 -6.35
CA LEU A 355 -17.75 -13.55 -6.23
C LEU A 355 -17.93 -13.15 -4.76
N ARG A 356 -18.28 -14.12 -3.90
CA ARG A 356 -18.43 -13.89 -2.45
C ARG A 356 -17.13 -13.42 -1.79
N ALA A 357 -16.00 -14.07 -2.08
CA ALA A 357 -14.71 -13.67 -1.54
C ALA A 357 -14.31 -12.25 -2.00
N ARG A 358 -14.54 -11.93 -3.28
CA ARG A 358 -14.28 -10.60 -3.84
C ARG A 358 -15.17 -9.53 -3.21
N LYS A 359 -16.48 -9.82 -3.03
CA LYS A 359 -17.44 -8.95 -2.36
C LYS A 359 -17.00 -8.68 -0.93
N ALA A 360 -16.75 -9.72 -0.14
CA ALA A 360 -16.27 -9.61 1.24
C ALA A 360 -14.99 -8.74 1.32
N GLY A 361 -14.06 -8.89 0.37
CA GLY A 361 -12.86 -8.06 0.29
C GLY A 361 -13.16 -6.56 0.12
N PHE A 362 -14.10 -6.21 -0.76
CA PHE A 362 -14.52 -4.81 -0.94
C PHE A 362 -15.26 -4.26 0.28
N ILE A 363 -16.20 -5.04 0.85
CA ILE A 363 -16.96 -4.64 2.04
C ILE A 363 -16.01 -4.39 3.21
N GLN A 364 -15.07 -5.31 3.46
CA GLN A 364 -14.09 -5.15 4.52
C GLN A 364 -13.17 -3.94 4.32
N ALA A 365 -12.71 -3.70 3.09
CA ALA A 365 -11.83 -2.58 2.77
C ALA A 365 -12.50 -1.21 2.98
N TYR A 366 -13.80 -1.12 2.71
CA TYR A 366 -14.57 0.12 2.76
C TYR A 366 -15.60 0.16 3.90
N ALA A 367 -15.47 -0.71 4.91
CA ALA A 367 -16.40 -0.83 6.04
C ALA A 367 -16.60 0.47 6.85
N ILE A 368 -15.73 1.46 6.70
CA ILE A 368 -15.89 2.79 7.33
C ILE A 368 -16.85 3.70 6.57
N CYS A 369 -17.16 3.39 5.31
CA CYS A 369 -17.98 4.23 4.45
C CYS A 369 -19.45 4.09 4.84
N SER A 370 -20.16 5.20 4.98
CA SER A 370 -21.56 5.21 5.39
C SER A 370 -22.52 4.66 4.32
N ASN A 371 -22.07 4.54 3.07
CA ASN A 371 -22.81 3.97 1.96
C ASN A 371 -22.41 2.52 1.64
N ILE A 372 -21.79 1.80 2.60
CA ILE A 372 -21.31 0.44 2.39
C ILE A 372 -22.45 -0.57 2.23
N ASP A 373 -23.53 -0.45 3.00
CA ASP A 373 -24.69 -1.36 2.92
C ASP A 373 -25.39 -1.25 1.55
N SER A 374 -25.46 -0.03 1.01
CA SER A 374 -25.97 0.22 -0.35
C SER A 374 -25.12 -0.47 -1.42
N LEU A 375 -23.79 -0.48 -1.25
CA LEU A 375 -22.88 -1.22 -2.12
C LEU A 375 -23.08 -2.73 -1.96
N GLU A 376 -23.20 -3.24 -0.74
CA GLU A 376 -23.41 -4.67 -0.49
C GLU A 376 -24.68 -5.18 -1.15
N ASN A 377 -25.81 -4.48 -0.96
CA ASN A 377 -27.08 -4.80 -1.61
C ASN A 377 -26.94 -4.78 -3.14
N SER A 378 -26.33 -3.73 -3.69
CA SER A 378 -26.07 -3.66 -5.13
C SER A 378 -25.23 -4.83 -5.65
N LEU A 379 -24.24 -5.29 -4.88
CA LEU A 379 -23.38 -6.41 -5.26
C LEU A 379 -24.10 -7.75 -5.14
N ASN A 380 -25.03 -7.90 -4.20
CA ASN A 380 -25.91 -9.08 -4.12
C ASN A 380 -26.79 -9.20 -5.37
N ASP A 381 -27.37 -8.08 -5.82
CA ASP A 381 -28.17 -8.05 -7.05
C ASP A 381 -27.32 -8.37 -8.28
N ILE A 382 -26.12 -7.78 -8.36
CA ILE A 382 -25.19 -8.05 -9.48
C ILE A 382 -24.73 -9.50 -9.48
N GLU A 383 -24.50 -10.13 -8.33
CA GLU A 383 -24.16 -11.56 -8.22
C GLU A 383 -25.23 -12.42 -8.90
N GLN A 384 -26.51 -12.14 -8.65
CA GLN A 384 -27.63 -12.82 -9.31
C GLN A 384 -27.69 -12.55 -10.81
N ILE A 385 -27.47 -11.30 -11.23
CA ILE A 385 -27.42 -10.94 -12.66
C ILE A 385 -26.29 -11.69 -13.37
N VAL A 386 -25.11 -11.78 -12.77
CA VAL A 386 -23.94 -12.47 -13.32
C VAL A 386 -24.24 -13.96 -13.50
N LEU A 387 -24.76 -14.62 -12.46
CA LEU A 387 -25.12 -16.04 -12.54
C LEU A 387 -26.18 -16.29 -13.62
N ARG A 388 -27.26 -15.51 -13.63
CA ARG A 388 -28.32 -15.62 -14.64
C ARG A 388 -27.75 -15.47 -16.05
N ARG A 389 -26.90 -14.47 -16.31
CA ARG A 389 -26.26 -14.27 -17.62
C ARG A 389 -25.39 -15.46 -18.04
N VAL A 390 -24.58 -15.99 -17.14
CA VAL A 390 -23.74 -17.16 -17.44
C VAL A 390 -24.61 -18.37 -17.79
N TYR A 391 -25.66 -18.63 -16.99
CA TYR A 391 -26.56 -19.76 -17.24
C TYR A 391 -27.40 -19.59 -18.51
N SER A 392 -28.04 -18.43 -18.72
CA SER A 392 -28.95 -18.21 -19.84
C SER A 392 -28.22 -17.89 -21.14
N ASN A 393 -27.27 -16.95 -21.12
CA ASN A 393 -26.70 -16.41 -22.35
C ASN A 393 -25.60 -17.30 -22.90
N ASP A 394 -24.76 -17.85 -22.03
CA ASP A 394 -23.59 -18.61 -22.46
C ASP A 394 -23.83 -20.12 -22.39
N LEU A 395 -24.42 -20.63 -21.30
CA LEU A 395 -24.72 -22.06 -21.14
C LEU A 395 -26.08 -22.48 -21.72
N LYS A 396 -26.88 -21.51 -22.20
CA LYS A 396 -28.19 -21.74 -22.84
C LYS A 396 -29.19 -22.54 -22.00
N ILE A 397 -29.09 -22.45 -20.67
CA ILE A 397 -30.06 -23.05 -19.75
C ILE A 397 -31.33 -22.20 -19.76
N ASN A 398 -32.47 -22.82 -20.07
CA ASN A 398 -33.76 -22.14 -20.01
C ASN A 398 -34.21 -22.00 -18.54
N LEU A 399 -33.94 -20.85 -17.95
CA LEU A 399 -34.21 -20.60 -16.53
C LEU A 399 -35.69 -20.63 -16.17
N SER A 400 -36.61 -20.40 -17.11
CA SER A 400 -38.06 -20.42 -16.84
C SER A 400 -38.66 -21.82 -16.72
N GLU A 401 -37.95 -22.84 -17.22
CA GLU A 401 -38.38 -24.24 -17.16
C GLU A 401 -37.82 -24.99 -15.93
N LEU A 402 -36.99 -24.32 -15.12
CA LEU A 402 -36.38 -24.93 -13.95
C LEU A 402 -37.39 -25.05 -12.80
N THR A 403 -37.35 -26.20 -12.11
CA THR A 403 -38.03 -26.34 -10.82
C THR A 403 -37.38 -25.41 -9.78
N LYS A 404 -38.10 -25.15 -8.69
CA LYS A 404 -37.59 -24.33 -7.58
C LYS A 404 -36.32 -24.95 -6.97
N GLU A 405 -36.25 -26.27 -6.87
CA GLU A 405 -35.10 -27.01 -6.37
C GLU A 405 -33.89 -26.82 -7.29
N ALA A 406 -34.07 -26.94 -8.61
CA ALA A 406 -33.02 -26.72 -9.60
C ALA A 406 -32.54 -25.25 -9.60
N TYR A 407 -33.47 -24.30 -9.50
CA TYR A 407 -33.16 -22.88 -9.41
C TYR A 407 -32.29 -22.57 -8.19
N THR A 408 -32.66 -23.13 -7.03
CA THR A 408 -31.91 -23.00 -5.78
C THR A 408 -30.56 -23.71 -5.85
N PHE A 409 -30.50 -24.90 -6.47
CA PHE A 409 -29.25 -25.66 -6.66
C PHE A 409 -28.22 -24.89 -7.49
N LEU A 410 -28.67 -24.12 -8.49
CA LEU A 410 -27.82 -23.22 -9.27
C LEU A 410 -27.39 -21.94 -8.51
N GLY A 411 -27.80 -21.79 -7.25
CA GLY A 411 -27.48 -20.61 -6.43
C GLY A 411 -28.24 -19.35 -6.85
N LEU A 412 -29.29 -19.51 -7.66
CA LEU A 412 -30.18 -18.42 -8.05
C LEU A 412 -31.22 -18.16 -6.96
N ARG A 413 -31.62 -16.90 -6.82
CA ARG A 413 -32.61 -16.43 -5.85
C ARG A 413 -33.69 -15.57 -6.49
#